data_AF-A0A432EUN2-F1
#
_entry.id   AF-A0A432EUN2-F1
#
_cell.length_a   1.000
_cell.length_b   1.000
_cell.length_c   1.000
_cell.angle_alpha   90.00
_cell.angle_beta   90.00
_cell.angle_gamma   90.00
#
_symmetry.space_group_name_H-M   'P 1'
#
loop_
_entity.id
_entity.type
_entity.pdbx_description
1 polymer ?
#
loop_
_entity_poly.entity_id
_entity_poly.type
_entity_poly.pdbx_seq_one_letter_code
_entity_poly.pdbx_strand_id
1 'polypeptide(L)'
;MVMNKSVIEIQKNLDKVIKNLGSDRAATFLETVLRILGNAVDDLLLSIKEKNLALCRQYAHKLKGSSSLYGSQTLLELLMHIEKTPELIMDNASKYSALVREFELVILQIKTRISELDKLGLKIT
;
A
#
# COMPACT_ATOMS: atom_id res chain seq x y z
N MET A 1 6.90 -9.27 -21.97
CA MET A 1 5.82 -8.91 -21.04
C MET A 1 6.24 -7.62 -20.33
N VAL A 2 5.59 -6.49 -20.59
CA VAL A 2 5.95 -5.21 -19.96
C VAL A 2 5.46 -5.27 -18.51
N MET A 3 6.38 -5.24 -17.54
CA MET A 3 6.00 -5.17 -16.12
C MET A 3 5.27 -3.86 -15.85
N ASN A 4 4.17 -3.94 -15.08
CA ASN A 4 3.40 -2.79 -14.67
C ASN A 4 4.30 -1.80 -13.88
N LYS A 5 4.31 -0.53 -14.27
CA LYS A 5 5.12 0.53 -13.64
C LYS A 5 4.93 0.59 -12.12
N SER A 6 3.70 0.47 -11.63
CA SER A 6 3.41 0.47 -10.19
C SER A 6 4.12 -0.69 -9.49
N VAL A 7 4.13 -1.88 -10.08
CA VAL A 7 4.81 -3.06 -9.52
C VAL A 7 6.32 -2.83 -9.40
N ILE A 8 6.94 -2.25 -10.44
CA ILE A 8 8.38 -1.94 -10.43
C ILE A 8 8.71 -0.94 -9.31
N GLU A 9 7.89 0.12 -9.16
CA GLU A 9 8.08 1.13 -8.13
C GLU A 9 7.93 0.55 -6.72
N ILE A 10 6.88 -0.24 -6.49
CA ILE A 10 6.63 -0.93 -5.22
C ILE A 10 7.80 -1.83 -4.88
N GLN A 11 8.25 -2.69 -5.80
CA GLN A 11 9.39 -3.58 -5.59
C GLN A 11 10.65 -2.80 -5.24
N LYS A 12 10.97 -1.73 -5.98
CA LYS A 12 12.13 -0.88 -5.70
C LYS A 12 12.06 -0.24 -4.32
N ASN A 13 10.88 0.18 -3.88
CA ASN A 13 10.70 0.80 -2.57
C ASN A 13 10.82 -0.25 -1.45
N LEU A 14 10.23 -1.43 -1.62
CA LEU A 14 10.41 -2.56 -0.69
C LEU A 14 11.87 -3.00 -0.59
N ASP A 15 12.61 -3.07 -1.70
CA ASP A 15 14.02 -3.43 -1.71
C ASP A 15 14.87 -2.40 -0.92
N LYS A 16 14.52 -1.11 -0.98
CA LYS A 16 15.15 -0.09 -0.14
C LYS A 16 14.85 -0.30 1.34
N VAL A 17 13.62 -0.63 1.69
CA VAL A 17 13.24 -0.95 3.09
C VAL A 17 14.06 -2.12 3.60
N ILE A 18 14.16 -3.20 2.82
CA ILE A 18 14.95 -4.38 3.15
C ILE A 18 16.43 -4.02 3.31
N LYS A 19 16.99 -3.24 2.38
CA LYS A 19 18.38 -2.79 2.45
C LYS A 19 18.66 -1.95 3.71
N ASN A 20 17.74 -1.07 4.10
CA ASN A 20 17.93 -0.17 5.23
C ASN A 20 17.77 -0.87 6.59
N LEU A 21 16.90 -1.87 6.69
CA LEU A 21 16.62 -2.57 7.94
C LEU A 21 17.45 -3.87 8.11
N GLY A 22 17.89 -4.48 7.02
CA GLY A 22 18.38 -5.86 6.99
C GLY A 22 17.23 -6.87 6.98
N SER A 23 17.47 -8.08 6.46
CA SER A 23 16.46 -9.08 6.15
C SER A 23 15.50 -9.40 7.31
N ASP A 24 16.04 -9.72 8.49
CA ASP A 24 15.23 -10.16 9.64
C ASP A 24 14.31 -9.06 10.17
N ARG A 25 14.86 -7.84 10.31
CA ARG A 25 14.08 -6.67 10.76
C ARG A 25 13.08 -6.21 9.71
N ALA A 26 13.44 -6.36 8.43
CA ALA A 26 12.54 -6.02 7.33
C ALA A 26 11.33 -6.97 7.28
N ALA A 27 11.51 -8.28 7.50
CA ALA A 27 10.40 -9.23 7.55
C ALA A 27 9.38 -8.85 8.63
N THR A 28 9.85 -8.66 9.88
CA THR A 28 8.98 -8.24 11.01
C THR A 28 8.28 -6.90 10.75
N PHE A 29 9.01 -5.94 10.16
CA PHE A 29 8.44 -4.64 9.78
C PHE A 29 7.35 -4.80 8.73
N LEU A 30 7.60 -5.56 7.66
CA LEU A 30 6.65 -5.76 6.57
C LEU A 30 5.40 -6.53 7.00
N GLU A 31 5.51 -7.51 7.89
CA GLU A 31 4.36 -8.19 8.52
C GLU A 31 3.51 -7.21 9.33
N THR A 32 4.15 -6.33 10.09
CA THR A 32 3.47 -5.30 10.87
C THR A 32 2.75 -4.30 9.95
N VAL A 33 3.42 -3.85 8.88
CA VAL A 33 2.83 -3.01 7.85
C VAL A 33 1.62 -3.69 7.23
N LEU A 34 1.72 -4.97 6.86
CA LEU A 34 0.63 -5.70 6.21
C LEU A 34 -0.64 -5.72 7.08
N ARG A 35 -0.48 -5.96 8.39
CA ARG A 35 -1.59 -5.97 9.36
C ARG A 35 -2.22 -4.59 9.53
N ILE A 36 -1.41 -3.54 9.67
CA ILE A 36 -1.91 -2.17 9.86
C ILE A 36 -2.55 -1.64 8.57
N LEU A 37 -1.92 -1.92 7.42
CA LEU A 37 -2.37 -1.52 6.10
C LEU A 37 -3.74 -2.13 5.77
N GLY A 38 -3.94 -3.43 6.03
CA GLY A 38 -5.24 -4.09 5.79
C GLY A 38 -6.39 -3.36 6.46
N ASN A 39 -6.29 -3.13 7.78
CA ASN A 39 -7.33 -2.42 8.54
C ASN A 39 -7.54 -0.98 8.03
N ALA A 40 -6.46 -0.26 7.75
CA ALA A 40 -6.55 1.13 7.29
C ALA A 40 -7.16 1.24 5.88
N VAL A 41 -6.89 0.27 5.00
CA VAL A 41 -7.50 0.20 3.66
C VAL A 41 -8.98 -0.10 3.78
N ASP A 42 -9.37 -1.09 4.59
CA ASP A 42 -10.78 -1.44 4.79
C ASP A 42 -11.57 -0.25 5.35
N ASP A 43 -11.01 0.46 6.33
CA ASP A 43 -11.57 1.68 6.91
C ASP A 43 -11.75 2.79 5.85
N LEU A 44 -10.76 2.99 4.97
CA LEU A 44 -10.87 3.96 3.88
C LEU A 44 -11.99 3.57 2.90
N LEU A 45 -12.01 2.32 2.44
CA LEU A 45 -13.01 1.84 1.48
C LEU A 45 -14.43 1.91 2.06
N LEU A 46 -14.59 1.57 3.34
CA LEU A 46 -15.86 1.72 4.05
C LEU A 46 -16.29 3.19 4.10
N SER A 47 -15.38 4.11 4.47
CA SER A 47 -15.70 5.54 4.52
C SER A 47 -16.10 6.12 3.16
N ILE A 48 -15.52 5.63 2.06
CA ILE A 48 -15.93 6.01 0.70
C ILE A 48 -17.34 5.51 0.40
N LYS A 49 -17.63 4.25 0.73
CA LYS A 49 -18.95 3.63 0.54
C LYS A 49 -20.05 4.34 1.34
N GLU A 50 -19.75 4.75 2.57
CA GLU A 50 -20.65 5.48 3.45
C GLU A 50 -20.72 6.98 3.14
N LYS A 51 -19.99 7.44 2.12
CA LYS A 51 -19.87 8.87 1.76
C LYS A 51 -19.43 9.76 2.93
N ASN A 52 -18.64 9.22 3.85
CA ASN A 52 -18.12 9.96 4.99
C ASN A 52 -16.84 10.71 4.62
N LEU A 53 -16.98 11.97 4.21
CA LEU A 53 -15.88 12.80 3.72
C LEU A 53 -14.78 13.02 4.77
N ALA A 54 -15.15 13.20 6.04
CA ALA A 54 -14.18 13.45 7.11
C ALA A 54 -13.27 12.23 7.33
N LEU A 55 -13.88 11.04 7.42
CA LEU A 55 -13.13 9.79 7.55
C LEU A 55 -12.31 9.48 6.31
N CYS A 56 -12.85 9.70 5.10
CA CYS A 56 -12.10 9.55 3.86
C CYS A 56 -10.79 10.36 3.88
N ARG A 57 -10.87 11.65 4.24
CA ARG A 57 -9.69 12.51 4.32
C ARG A 57 -8.70 12.02 5.37
N GLN A 58 -9.20 11.64 6.54
CA GLN A 58 -8.37 11.16 7.64
C GLN A 58 -7.61 9.86 7.27
N TYR A 59 -8.31 8.87 6.73
CA TYR A 59 -7.70 7.60 6.34
C TYR A 59 -6.77 7.76 5.15
N ALA A 60 -7.14 8.56 4.15
CA ALA A 60 -6.27 8.87 3.02
C ALA A 60 -4.97 9.54 3.47
N HIS A 61 -5.02 10.49 4.41
CA HIS A 61 -3.84 11.14 4.98
C HIS A 61 -2.90 10.14 5.67
N LYS A 62 -3.44 9.26 6.54
CA LYS A 62 -2.68 8.22 7.24
C LYS A 62 -2.02 7.24 6.26
N LEU A 63 -2.79 6.78 5.27
CA LEU A 63 -2.31 5.85 4.25
C LEU A 63 -1.27 6.49 3.33
N LYS A 64 -1.41 7.77 3.00
CA LYS A 64 -0.43 8.52 2.19
C LYS A 64 0.94 8.54 2.86
N GLY A 65 0.98 8.84 4.16
CA GLY A 65 2.23 8.87 4.94
C GLY A 65 2.98 7.54 4.86
N SER A 66 2.29 6.43 5.10
CA SER A 66 2.90 5.10 5.07
C SER A 66 3.20 4.59 3.66
N SER A 67 2.32 4.87 2.68
CA SER A 67 2.49 4.46 1.28
C SER A 67 3.70 5.11 0.61
N SER A 68 4.25 6.21 1.15
CA SER A 68 5.49 6.80 0.65
C SER A 68 6.71 5.87 0.79
N LEU A 69 6.66 4.92 1.73
CA LEU A 69 7.76 4.02 2.03
C LEU A 69 7.79 2.76 1.15
N TYR A 70 6.62 2.27 0.75
CA TYR A 70 6.47 0.97 0.07
C TYR A 70 5.50 0.98 -1.12
N GLY A 71 4.75 2.05 -1.33
CA GLY A 71 3.74 2.18 -2.38
C GLY A 71 4.31 2.63 -3.74
N SER A 72 3.39 2.81 -4.69
CA SER A 72 3.64 3.39 -6.01
C SER A 72 3.35 4.90 -6.02
N GLN A 73 3.86 5.61 -7.03
CA GLN A 73 3.51 7.01 -7.25
C GLN A 73 2.00 7.18 -7.54
N THR A 74 1.41 6.23 -8.28
CA THR A 74 -0.03 6.24 -8.60
C THR A 74 -0.89 6.13 -7.33
N LEU A 75 -0.53 5.25 -6.39
CA LEU A 75 -1.23 5.15 -5.11
C LEU A 75 -1.15 6.45 -4.31
N LEU A 76 0.03 7.07 -4.26
CA LEU A 76 0.22 8.36 -3.59
C LEU A 76 -0.65 9.46 -4.20
N GLU A 77 -0.71 9.54 -5.52
CA GLU A 77 -1.53 10.52 -6.24
C GLU A 77 -3.02 10.33 -6.00
N LEU A 78 -3.48 9.06 -5.95
CA LEU A 78 -4.86 8.73 -5.61
C LEU A 78 -5.18 9.15 -4.17
N LEU A 79 -4.32 8.81 -3.21
CA LEU A 79 -4.51 9.18 -1.80
C LEU A 79 -4.48 10.70 -1.59
N MET A 80 -3.59 11.42 -2.28
CA MET A 80 -3.57 12.87 -2.27
C MET A 80 -4.84 13.49 -2.85
N HIS A 81 -5.41 12.88 -3.91
CA HIS A 81 -6.69 13.31 -4.46
C HIS A 81 -7.83 13.08 -3.47
N ILE A 82 -7.90 11.91 -2.83
CA ILE A 82 -8.96 11.61 -1.86
C ILE A 82 -8.86 12.54 -0.64
N GLU A 83 -7.66 12.83 -0.18
CA GLU A 83 -7.44 13.75 0.95
C GLU A 83 -7.90 15.19 0.63
N LYS A 84 -7.68 15.66 -0.61
CA LYS A 84 -8.07 17.03 -1.01
C LYS A 84 -9.53 17.13 -1.42
N THR A 85 -10.00 16.20 -2.24
CA THR A 85 -11.31 16.21 -2.91
C THR A 85 -11.97 14.82 -2.87
N PRO A 86 -12.34 14.31 -1.66
CA PRO A 86 -12.93 12.98 -1.49
C PRO A 86 -14.22 12.76 -2.27
N GLU A 87 -14.95 13.84 -2.59
CA GLU A 87 -16.19 13.79 -3.37
C GLU A 87 -15.95 13.18 -4.77
N LEU A 88 -14.77 13.40 -5.36
CA LEU A 88 -14.43 12.92 -6.70
C LEU A 88 -14.20 11.42 -6.78
N ILE A 89 -13.89 10.74 -5.67
CA ILE A 89 -13.74 9.28 -5.69
C ILE A 89 -15.05 8.56 -5.40
N MET A 90 -15.93 9.18 -4.61
CA MET A 90 -17.21 8.58 -4.20
C MET A 90 -18.13 8.31 -5.39
N ASP A 91 -18.12 9.20 -6.38
CA ASP A 91 -18.96 9.09 -7.58
C ASP A 91 -18.17 8.64 -8.82
N ASN A 92 -16.91 8.22 -8.67
CA ASN A 92 -16.06 7.78 -9.78
C ASN A 92 -15.59 6.33 -9.60
N ALA A 93 -16.39 5.41 -10.14
CA ALA A 93 -16.13 3.97 -10.08
C ALA A 93 -14.74 3.58 -10.64
N SER A 94 -14.27 4.27 -11.69
CA SER A 94 -12.95 4.00 -12.27
C SER A 94 -11.81 4.39 -11.32
N LYS A 95 -11.91 5.54 -10.64
CA LYS A 95 -10.93 5.95 -9.61
C LYS A 95 -10.98 5.05 -8.38
N TYR A 96 -12.17 4.66 -7.96
CA TYR A 96 -12.35 3.69 -6.88
C TYR A 96 -11.69 2.35 -7.22
N SER A 97 -11.96 1.81 -8.42
CA SER A 97 -11.34 0.57 -8.89
C SER A 97 -9.82 0.68 -9.02
N ALA A 98 -9.31 1.82 -9.49
CA ALA A 98 -7.87 2.08 -9.54
C ALA A 98 -7.24 2.11 -8.15
N LEU A 99 -7.89 2.72 -7.15
CA LEU A 99 -7.43 2.73 -5.75
C LEU A 99 -7.35 1.31 -5.18
N VAL A 100 -8.43 0.53 -5.32
CA VAL A 100 -8.48 -0.86 -4.84
C VAL A 100 -7.36 -1.67 -5.48
N ARG A 101 -7.21 -1.59 -6.80
CA ARG A 101 -6.17 -2.31 -7.54
C ARG A 101 -4.76 -1.94 -7.07
N GLU A 102 -4.49 -0.66 -6.84
CA GLU A 102 -3.16 -0.24 -6.37
C GLU A 102 -2.86 -0.78 -4.96
N PHE A 103 -3.84 -0.82 -4.06
CA PHE A 103 -3.67 -1.46 -2.76
C PHE A 103 -3.45 -2.97 -2.85
N GLU A 104 -4.20 -3.66 -3.72
CA GLU A 104 -3.99 -5.09 -3.97
C GLU A 104 -2.57 -5.38 -4.47
N LEU A 105 -2.04 -4.54 -5.37
CA LEU A 105 -0.67 -4.66 -5.84
C LEU A 105 0.33 -4.49 -4.69
N VAL A 106 0.17 -3.47 -3.86
CA VAL A 106 1.05 -3.23 -2.69
C VAL A 106 1.02 -4.43 -1.73
N ILE A 107 -0.18 -4.89 -1.35
CA ILE A 107 -0.38 -6.02 -0.45
C ILE A 107 0.27 -7.28 -1.02
N LEU A 108 0.08 -7.55 -2.31
CA LEU A 108 0.66 -8.70 -2.99
C LEU A 108 2.19 -8.64 -2.98
N GLN A 109 2.78 -7.48 -3.31
CA GLN A 109 4.23 -7.35 -3.33
C GLN A 109 4.84 -7.46 -1.92
N ILE A 110 4.19 -6.90 -0.89
CA ILE A 110 4.62 -7.07 0.50
C ILE A 110 4.63 -8.55 0.88
N LYS A 111 3.55 -9.28 0.60
CA LYS A 111 3.45 -10.74 0.87
C LYS A 111 4.53 -11.53 0.13
N THR A 112 4.77 -11.21 -1.13
CA THR A 112 5.84 -11.85 -1.93
C THR A 112 7.21 -11.63 -1.28
N ARG A 113 7.53 -10.40 -0.85
CA ARG A 113 8.81 -10.10 -0.21
C ARG A 113 8.98 -10.79 1.14
N ILE A 114 7.94 -10.85 1.97
CA ILE A 114 7.98 -11.61 3.23
C ILE A 114 8.33 -13.08 2.94
N SER A 115 7.60 -13.71 2.00
CA SER A 115 7.86 -15.11 1.64
C SER A 115 9.27 -15.38 1.09
N GLU A 116 9.84 -14.42 0.36
CA GLU A 116 11.23 -14.52 -0.11
C GLU A 116 12.25 -14.38 1.02
N LEU A 117 12.02 -13.47 1.97
CA LEU A 117 12.86 -13.31 3.15
C LEU A 117 12.83 -14.58 4.03
N ASP A 118 11.66 -15.18 4.23
CA ASP A 118 11.52 -16.43 4.99
C ASP A 118 12.32 -17.57 4.35
N LYS A 119 12.25 -17.71 3.02
CA LYS A 119 13.03 -18.72 2.28
C LYS A 119 14.54 -18.51 2.38
N LEU A 120 14.99 -17.27 2.54
CA LEU A 120 16.41 -16.95 2.72
C LEU A 120 16.87 -17.22 4.17
N GLY A 121 16.01 -16.97 5.17
CA GLY A 121 16.26 -17.30 6.57
C GLY A 121 16.37 -18.81 6.83
N LEU A 122 15.60 -19.63 6.09
CA LEU A 122 15.66 -21.10 6.15
C LEU A 122 16.92 -21.72 5.52
N LYS A 123 17.80 -20.95 4.89
CA LYS A 123 19.05 -21.45 4.29
C LYS A 123 20.28 -21.35 5.19
N ILE A 124 20.14 -20.88 6.44
CA ILE A 124 21.26 -20.68 7.39
C ILE A 124 21.14 -21.60 8.63
N THR A 125 20.43 -22.72 8.51
CA THR A 125 20.40 -23.81 9.51
C THR A 125 20.83 -25.10 8.86
#